data_AF-A0A7X6V0A0-F1
#
_entry.id   AF-A0A7X6V0A0-F1
#
_cell.length_a   1.000
_cell.length_b   1.000
_cell.length_c   1.000
_cell.angle_alpha   90.00
_cell.angle_beta   90.00
_cell.angle_gamma   90.00
#
_symmetry.space_group_name_H-M   'P 1'
#
loop_
_entity.id
_entity.type
_entity.pdbx_description
1 polymer ?
#
loop_
_entity_poly.entity_id
_entity_poly.type
_entity_poly.pdbx_seq_one_letter_code
_entity_poly.pdbx_strand_id
1 'polypeptide(L)'
;MMIFLVEGGAVRAEGGNAVGRAESASGVALELGNELLAEGRWAAARVEGLRAREAAENAIETARANLLIGQAALREDGGDSAARDHLEAAWLETEACPTVRCEAALELGRAAWAAGDRAGAFLPLKYAFQHADNAPLFWRSGAALYFFMKGDKRLCRAEPMLWQALQSSRDAWPLWVWREGRLPATRGPSLLSMPGRWIVRLYRTQIAPAIGARCDLEPSCSEYFRQASAAHGLLGFPIMADRFVREPSVVVTKEKPVVMPDGRIRYADPLADHDFWLRRKQ
;
A
#
# COMPACT_ATOMS: atom_id res chain seq x y z
N MET A 1 55.15 32.19 13.22
CA MET A 1 55.63 31.58 14.49
C MET A 1 54.65 31.99 15.59
N MET A 2 53.65 31.13 15.84
CA MET A 2 52.76 31.25 16.98
C MET A 2 52.48 29.81 17.42
N ILE A 3 52.92 29.52 18.63
CA ILE A 3 53.12 28.19 19.19
C ILE A 3 51.79 27.70 19.78
N PHE A 4 51.40 26.48 19.42
CA PHE A 4 50.33 25.71 20.05
C PHE A 4 50.68 25.44 21.51
N LEU A 5 49.79 25.83 22.44
CA LEU A 5 49.79 25.32 23.81
C LEU A 5 48.64 24.33 23.94
N VAL A 6 49.02 23.09 24.20
CA VAL A 6 48.19 21.93 24.51
C VAL A 6 47.99 21.89 26.02
N GLU A 7 46.75 21.96 26.47
CA GLU A 7 46.27 21.46 27.76
C GLU A 7 44.99 20.67 27.43
N GLY A 8 44.82 19.39 27.72
CA GLY A 8 45.30 18.64 28.88
C GLY A 8 44.20 18.56 29.95
N GLY A 9 42.98 18.16 29.60
CA GLY A 9 41.83 18.15 30.51
C GLY A 9 40.89 16.95 30.32
N ALA A 10 41.16 15.90 31.10
CA ALA A 10 40.27 14.84 31.57
C ALA A 10 39.03 14.44 30.73
N VAL A 11 39.13 13.26 30.11
CA VAL A 11 37.99 12.42 29.73
C VAL A 11 37.27 12.01 31.02
N ARG A 12 36.16 12.68 31.34
CA ARG A 12 35.19 12.20 32.34
C ARG A 12 34.13 11.40 31.59
N ALA A 13 34.28 10.08 31.64
CA ALA A 13 33.23 9.14 31.36
C ALA A 13 32.17 9.26 32.47
N GLU A 14 31.20 10.16 32.28
CA GLU A 14 29.90 10.07 32.95
C GLU A 14 29.01 9.32 31.95
N GLY A 15 28.84 8.02 32.12
CA GLY A 15 27.93 7.52 33.14
C GLY A 15 26.63 7.25 32.41
N GLY A 16 26.58 6.10 31.73
CA GLY A 16 25.41 5.63 31.02
C GLY A 16 24.22 5.57 31.96
N ASN A 17 23.36 6.59 31.87
CA ASN A 17 22.05 6.58 32.49
C ASN A 17 21.12 5.80 31.54
N ALA A 18 21.33 4.48 31.49
CA ALA A 18 20.33 3.53 31.03
C ALA A 18 19.22 3.47 32.09
N VAL A 19 18.50 4.57 32.26
CA VAL A 19 17.18 4.56 32.87
C VAL A 19 16.28 3.96 31.79
N GLY A 20 16.02 2.66 31.91
CA GLY A 20 14.92 2.03 31.20
C GLY A 20 13.64 2.78 31.57
N ARG A 21 13.25 3.76 30.73
CA ARG A 21 11.86 4.19 30.68
C ARG A 21 11.09 2.91 30.37
N ALA A 22 10.19 2.50 31.24
CA ALA A 22 9.17 1.54 30.85
C ALA A 22 8.52 2.10 29.58
N GLU A 23 8.76 1.45 28.44
CA GLU A 23 8.10 1.83 27.20
C GLU A 23 6.59 1.72 27.45
N SER A 24 5.85 2.80 27.18
CA SER A 24 4.41 2.78 27.29
C SER A 24 3.85 1.69 26.38
N ALA A 25 2.74 1.06 26.78
CA ALA A 25 2.07 0.06 25.92
C ALA A 25 1.72 0.65 24.55
N SER A 26 1.40 1.95 24.50
CA SER A 26 1.25 2.71 23.25
C SER A 26 2.56 2.77 22.46
N GLY A 27 3.68 3.11 23.10
CA GLY A 27 5.01 3.17 22.49
C GLY A 27 5.42 1.88 21.80
N VAL A 28 5.28 0.74 22.48
CA VAL A 28 5.61 -0.60 21.93
C VAL A 28 4.73 -0.93 20.72
N ALA A 29 3.42 -0.67 20.81
CA ALA A 29 2.50 -0.89 19.70
C ALA A 29 2.80 0.02 18.50
N LEU A 30 3.19 1.28 18.74
CA LEU A 30 3.60 2.20 17.68
C LEU A 30 4.86 1.75 16.97
N GLU A 31 5.86 1.25 17.70
CA GLU A 31 7.11 0.78 17.11
C GLU A 31 6.88 -0.42 16.18
N LEU A 32 6.24 -1.47 16.70
CA LEU A 32 5.87 -2.64 15.91
C LEU A 32 4.98 -2.26 14.72
N GLY A 33 4.03 -1.36 14.94
CA GLY A 33 3.15 -0.86 13.88
C GLY A 33 3.91 -0.17 12.74
N ASN A 34 4.96 0.61 13.05
CA ASN A 34 5.81 1.25 12.05
C ASN A 34 6.66 0.25 11.26
N GLU A 35 7.21 -0.77 11.93
CA GLU A 35 7.94 -1.86 11.26
C GLU A 35 7.02 -2.59 10.27
N LEU A 36 5.83 -2.99 10.73
CA LEU A 36 4.82 -3.65 9.89
C LEU A 36 4.40 -2.76 8.71
N LEU A 37 4.29 -1.44 8.91
CA LEU A 37 3.97 -0.49 7.84
C LEU A 37 5.09 -0.47 6.79
N ALA A 38 6.36 -0.45 7.23
CA ALA A 38 7.53 -0.47 6.35
C ALA A 38 7.67 -1.79 5.58
N GLU A 39 7.30 -2.92 6.18
CA GLU A 39 7.25 -4.24 5.55
C GLU A 39 6.09 -4.43 4.56
N GLY A 40 5.17 -3.47 4.49
CA GLY A 40 3.98 -3.56 3.64
C GLY A 40 2.84 -4.39 4.24
N ARG A 41 2.91 -4.72 5.53
CA ARG A 41 1.88 -5.46 6.27
C ARG A 41 0.82 -4.51 6.83
N TRP A 42 0.16 -3.75 5.94
CA TRP A 42 -0.69 -2.61 6.29
C TRP A 42 -1.85 -2.95 7.23
N ALA A 43 -2.55 -4.07 7.01
CA ALA A 43 -3.63 -4.50 7.89
C ALA A 43 -3.16 -4.74 9.34
N ALA A 44 -1.98 -5.35 9.50
CA ALA A 44 -1.39 -5.60 10.81
C ALA A 44 -0.91 -4.29 11.46
N ALA A 45 -0.27 -3.41 10.68
CA ALA A 45 0.13 -2.07 11.13
C ALA A 45 -1.08 -1.26 11.62
N ARG A 46 -2.22 -1.35 10.93
CA ARG A 46 -3.47 -0.70 11.33
C ARG A 46 -3.99 -1.22 12.67
N VAL A 47 -3.94 -2.53 12.89
CA VAL A 47 -4.34 -3.15 14.17
C VAL A 47 -3.44 -2.67 15.30
N GLU A 48 -2.12 -2.63 15.11
CA GLU A 48 -1.21 -2.11 16.14
C GLU A 48 -1.43 -0.60 16.38
N GLY A 49 -1.74 0.17 15.34
CA GLY A 49 -2.13 1.57 15.50
C GLY A 49 -3.41 1.75 16.34
N LEU A 50 -4.41 0.90 16.15
CA LEU A 50 -5.63 0.91 16.98
C LEU A 50 -5.33 0.57 18.43
N ARG A 51 -4.51 -0.45 18.69
CA ARG A 51 -4.05 -0.79 20.06
C ARG A 51 -3.26 0.34 20.70
N ALA A 52 -2.35 0.96 19.94
CA ALA A 52 -1.58 2.11 20.41
C ALA A 52 -2.47 3.28 20.82
N ARG A 53 -3.56 3.51 20.07
CA ARG A 53 -4.55 4.54 20.39
C ARG A 53 -5.35 4.22 21.65
N GLU A 54 -5.78 2.97 21.82
CA GLU A 54 -6.49 2.53 23.04
C GLU A 54 -5.59 2.61 24.29
N ALA A 55 -4.30 2.35 24.12
CA ALA A 55 -3.30 2.44 25.18
C ALA A 55 -2.68 3.83 25.36
N ALA A 56 -3.08 4.83 24.56
CA ALA A 56 -2.49 6.16 24.60
C ALA A 56 -2.86 6.90 25.89
N GLU A 57 -1.87 7.42 26.59
CA GLU A 57 -2.05 8.12 27.86
C GLU A 57 -2.15 9.65 27.68
N ASN A 58 -1.79 10.14 26.49
CA ASN A 58 -1.74 11.57 26.18
C ASN A 58 -2.07 11.87 24.71
N ALA A 59 -2.25 13.16 24.41
CA ALA A 59 -2.59 13.65 23.08
C ALA A 59 -1.48 13.35 22.03
N ILE A 60 -0.21 13.36 22.45
CA ILE A 60 0.93 13.09 21.56
C ILE A 60 0.91 11.64 21.07
N GLU A 61 0.72 10.68 21.99
CA GLU A 61 0.59 9.25 21.66
C GLU A 61 -0.65 9.00 20.80
N THR A 62 -1.77 9.65 21.13
CA THR A 62 -3.02 9.58 20.34
C THR A 62 -2.81 10.06 18.90
N ALA A 63 -2.11 11.18 18.70
CA ALA A 63 -1.82 11.71 17.38
C ALA A 63 -0.91 10.79 16.57
N ARG A 64 0.13 10.22 17.19
CA ARG A 64 1.02 9.23 16.55
C ARG A 64 0.26 7.97 16.13
N ALA A 65 -0.64 7.48 16.98
CA ALA A 65 -1.47 6.32 16.68
C ALA A 65 -2.43 6.61 15.53
N ASN A 66 -3.10 7.78 15.54
CA ASN A 66 -3.97 8.21 14.46
C ASN A 66 -3.23 8.35 13.12
N LEU A 67 -2.00 8.89 13.12
CA LEU A 67 -1.16 8.95 11.92
C LEU A 67 -0.88 7.55 11.35
N LEU A 68 -0.45 6.61 12.19
CA LEU A 68 -0.17 5.23 11.80
C LEU A 68 -1.43 4.53 11.23
N ILE A 69 -2.58 4.64 11.91
CA ILE A 69 -3.86 4.09 11.46
C ILE A 69 -4.21 4.64 10.08
N GLY A 70 -4.14 5.95 9.92
CA GLY A 70 -4.45 6.62 8.67
C GLY A 70 -3.53 6.16 7.53
N GLN A 71 -2.21 6.17 7.75
CA GLN A 71 -1.23 5.74 6.76
C GLN A 71 -1.41 4.28 6.33
N ALA A 72 -1.70 3.39 7.28
CA ALA A 72 -1.95 1.98 7.02
C ALA A 72 -3.25 1.79 6.22
N ALA A 73 -4.35 2.42 6.65
CA ALA A 73 -5.65 2.31 6.00
C ALA A 73 -5.64 2.88 4.56
N LEU A 74 -4.95 4.00 4.32
CA LEU A 74 -4.77 4.54 2.96
C LEU A 74 -4.10 3.54 2.02
N ARG A 75 -3.14 2.75 2.53
CA ARG A 75 -2.37 1.77 1.75
C ARG A 75 -3.11 0.44 1.57
N GLU A 76 -3.93 0.05 2.54
CA GLU A 76 -4.76 -1.16 2.51
C GLU A 76 -5.95 -1.02 1.54
N ASP A 77 -6.79 0.01 1.74
CA ASP A 77 -8.11 0.11 1.10
C ASP A 77 -8.24 1.28 0.11
N GLY A 78 -7.17 2.04 -0.13
CA GLY A 78 -7.16 3.15 -1.09
C GLY A 78 -7.84 4.43 -0.60
N GLY A 79 -8.10 4.55 0.71
CA GLY A 79 -8.49 5.79 1.36
C GLY A 79 -9.97 5.96 1.68
N ASP A 80 -10.45 5.13 2.60
CA ASP A 80 -11.77 5.29 3.22
C ASP A 80 -11.90 6.62 3.99
N SER A 81 -13.13 7.09 4.22
CA SER A 81 -13.39 8.30 5.04
C SER A 81 -12.81 8.17 6.44
N ALA A 82 -12.92 6.99 7.06
CA ALA A 82 -12.36 6.74 8.37
C ALA A 82 -10.83 7.00 8.43
N ALA A 83 -10.09 6.63 7.38
CA ALA A 83 -8.65 6.88 7.31
C ALA A 83 -8.34 8.39 7.30
N ARG A 84 -9.16 9.18 6.60
CA ARG A 84 -9.02 10.64 6.56
C ARG A 84 -9.36 11.28 7.90
N ASP A 85 -10.38 10.78 8.59
CA ASP A 85 -10.77 11.28 9.92
C ASP A 85 -9.64 11.11 10.94
N HIS A 86 -8.93 9.96 10.91
CA HIS A 86 -7.75 9.75 11.74
C HIS A 86 -6.62 10.74 11.41
N LEU A 87 -6.32 10.96 10.12
CA LEU A 87 -5.27 11.89 9.70
C LEU A 87 -5.62 13.35 10.05
N GLU A 88 -6.88 13.74 9.91
CA GLU A 88 -7.37 15.06 10.31
C GLU A 88 -7.22 15.25 11.82
N ALA A 89 -7.62 14.27 12.63
CA ALA A 89 -7.41 14.31 14.08
C ALA A 89 -5.92 14.46 14.45
N ALA A 90 -5.02 13.73 13.79
CA ALA A 90 -3.57 13.83 14.04
C ALA A 90 -2.97 15.18 13.62
N TRP A 91 -3.47 15.78 12.53
CA TRP A 91 -3.01 17.09 12.05
C TRP A 91 -3.47 18.24 12.96
N LEU A 92 -4.74 18.20 13.37
CA LEU A 92 -5.35 19.25 14.18
C LEU A 92 -4.89 19.24 15.65
N GLU A 93 -4.31 18.13 16.12
CA GLU A 93 -3.79 18.02 17.48
C GLU A 93 -2.62 19.00 17.71
N THR A 94 -2.83 20.02 18.54
CA THR A 94 -1.84 21.09 18.71
C THR A 94 -0.70 20.72 19.64
N GLU A 95 -0.90 19.73 20.52
CA GLU A 95 0.16 19.23 21.42
C GLU A 95 1.12 18.26 20.74
N ALA A 96 0.71 17.68 19.60
CA ALA A 96 1.54 16.76 18.83
C ALA A 96 2.77 17.46 18.22
N CYS A 97 3.85 16.70 18.05
CA CYS A 97 5.07 17.24 17.47
C CYS A 97 4.85 17.72 16.01
N PRO A 98 5.57 18.77 15.56
CA PRO A 98 5.40 19.32 14.22
C PRO A 98 5.53 18.29 13.10
N THR A 99 6.46 17.34 13.24
CA THR A 99 6.69 16.26 12.26
C THR A 99 5.43 15.42 12.05
N VAL A 100 4.82 14.92 13.13
CA VAL A 100 3.60 14.09 13.08
C VAL A 100 2.45 14.85 12.44
N ARG A 101 2.27 16.12 12.82
CA ARG A 101 1.22 16.97 12.26
C ARG A 101 1.42 17.22 10.77
N CYS A 102 2.65 17.47 10.34
CA CYS A 102 2.98 17.70 8.93
C CYS A 102 2.85 16.44 8.09
N GLU A 103 3.25 15.27 8.60
CA GLU A 103 3.05 13.99 7.93
C GLU A 103 1.57 13.65 7.78
N ALA A 104 0.78 13.85 8.84
CA ALA A 104 -0.66 13.66 8.82
C ALA A 104 -1.33 14.60 7.80
N ALA A 105 -0.96 15.87 7.79
CA ALA A 105 -1.47 16.86 6.85
C ALA A 105 -1.09 16.53 5.39
N LEU A 106 0.14 16.05 5.15
CA LEU A 106 0.56 15.62 3.82
C LEU A 106 -0.28 14.45 3.30
N GLU A 107 -0.44 13.40 4.11
CA GLU A 107 -1.20 12.21 3.70
C GLU A 107 -2.69 12.52 3.56
N LEU A 108 -3.28 13.33 4.46
CA LEU A 108 -4.66 13.79 4.34
C LEU A 108 -4.89 14.59 3.05
N GLY A 109 -4.01 15.55 2.79
CA GLY A 109 -4.12 16.41 1.61
C GLY A 109 -3.97 15.63 0.30
N ARG A 110 -3.06 14.66 0.25
CA ARG A 110 -2.91 13.75 -0.89
C ARG A 110 -4.12 12.83 -1.06
N ALA A 111 -4.67 12.30 0.03
CA ALA A 111 -5.87 11.46 0.00
C ALA A 111 -7.09 12.25 -0.50
N ALA A 112 -7.32 13.46 0.02
CA ALA A 112 -8.39 14.35 -0.44
C ALA A 112 -8.22 14.70 -1.93
N TRP A 113 -7.00 15.03 -2.35
CA TRP A 113 -6.71 15.31 -3.76
C TRP A 113 -6.97 14.09 -4.66
N ALA A 114 -6.59 12.88 -4.22
CA ALA A 114 -6.84 11.64 -4.95
C ALA A 114 -8.34 11.31 -5.06
N ALA A 115 -9.12 11.63 -4.03
CA ALA A 115 -10.57 11.51 -4.02
C ALA A 115 -11.29 12.59 -4.85
N GLY A 116 -10.56 13.58 -5.39
CA GLY A 116 -11.12 14.70 -6.16
C GLY A 116 -11.62 15.86 -5.29
N ASP A 117 -11.50 15.78 -3.97
CA ASP A 117 -11.82 16.86 -3.04
C ASP A 117 -10.68 17.89 -3.02
N ARG A 118 -10.78 18.89 -3.90
CA ARG A 118 -9.79 19.97 -3.97
C ARG A 118 -9.89 20.96 -2.82
N ALA A 119 -11.07 21.13 -2.23
CA ALA A 119 -11.24 22.06 -1.12
C ALA A 119 -10.55 21.51 0.13
N GLY A 120 -10.78 20.23 0.44
CA GLY A 120 -10.15 19.53 1.56
C GLY A 120 -8.65 19.29 1.38
N ALA A 121 -8.14 19.25 0.14
CA ALA A 121 -6.72 19.00 -0.11
C ALA A 121 -5.79 20.20 0.15
N PHE A 122 -6.26 21.43 -0.08
CA PHE A 122 -5.35 22.58 -0.14
C PHE A 122 -4.73 22.95 1.20
N LEU A 123 -5.55 23.10 2.25
CA LEU A 123 -5.07 23.55 3.56
C LEU A 123 -4.07 22.56 4.21
N PRO A 124 -4.31 21.23 4.23
CA PRO A 124 -3.33 20.27 4.73
C PRO A 124 -2.01 20.31 3.96
N LEU A 125 -2.06 20.36 2.61
CA LEU A 125 -0.84 20.40 1.78
C LEU A 125 -0.04 21.69 2.00
N LYS A 126 -0.73 22.83 2.12
CA LYS A 126 -0.10 24.13 2.44
C LYS A 126 0.55 24.07 3.82
N TYR A 127 -0.15 23.53 4.82
CA TYR A 127 0.37 23.40 6.18
C TYR A 127 1.64 22.55 6.21
N ALA A 128 1.61 21.36 5.60
CA ALA A 128 2.75 20.44 5.56
C ALA A 128 3.99 21.04 4.88
N PHE A 129 3.80 21.88 3.85
CA PHE A 129 4.91 22.57 3.19
C PHE A 129 5.54 23.67 4.05
N GLN A 130 4.71 24.45 4.73
CA GLN A 130 5.17 25.60 5.52
C GLN A 130 5.80 25.21 6.86
N HIS A 131 5.45 24.05 7.41
CA HIS A 131 5.87 23.62 8.75
C HIS A 131 6.76 22.37 8.75
N ALA A 132 7.15 21.86 7.58
CA ALA A 132 8.09 20.74 7.51
C ALA A 132 9.42 21.10 8.18
N ASP A 133 9.84 20.25 9.12
CA ASP A 133 11.04 20.43 9.93
C ASP A 133 12.27 19.67 9.39
N ASN A 134 12.06 18.80 8.40
CA ASN A 134 13.12 17.99 7.79
C ASN A 134 13.04 18.02 6.26
N ALA A 135 14.19 17.80 5.62
CA ALA A 135 14.31 17.91 4.17
C ALA A 135 13.42 16.90 3.41
N PRO A 136 13.35 15.60 3.77
CA PRO A 136 12.45 14.66 3.10
C PRO A 136 10.98 15.10 3.12
N LEU A 137 10.49 15.54 4.27
CA LEU A 137 9.11 15.99 4.42
C LEU A 137 8.86 17.28 3.63
N PHE A 138 9.79 18.24 3.69
CA PHE A 138 9.72 19.49 2.92
C PHE A 138 9.67 19.23 1.40
N TRP A 139 10.48 18.30 0.89
CA TRP A 139 10.45 17.95 -0.52
C TRP A 139 9.14 17.27 -0.92
N ARG A 140 8.68 16.28 -0.14
CA ARG A 140 7.45 15.53 -0.44
C ARG A 140 6.21 16.44 -0.39
N SER A 141 6.12 17.32 0.61
CA SER A 141 5.02 18.27 0.75
C SER A 141 5.08 19.38 -0.31
N GLY A 142 6.26 19.92 -0.60
CA GLY A 142 6.47 20.88 -1.67
C GLY A 142 6.08 20.33 -3.04
N ALA A 143 6.53 19.11 -3.38
CA ALA A 143 6.16 18.50 -4.66
C ALA A 143 4.67 18.20 -4.77
N ALA A 144 4.04 17.66 -3.72
CA ALA A 144 2.60 17.40 -3.70
C ALA A 144 1.79 18.69 -3.90
N LEU A 145 2.11 19.74 -3.15
CA LEU A 145 1.45 21.04 -3.25
C LEU A 145 1.69 21.71 -4.61
N TYR A 146 2.90 21.61 -5.15
CA TYR A 146 3.24 22.14 -6.48
C TYR A 146 2.38 21.49 -7.57
N PHE A 147 2.28 20.16 -7.60
CA PHE A 147 1.48 19.48 -8.62
C PHE A 147 -0.02 19.73 -8.44
N PHE A 148 -0.49 19.82 -7.18
CA PHE A 148 -1.85 20.22 -6.86
C PHE A 148 -2.18 21.61 -7.42
N MET A 149 -1.37 22.63 -7.07
CA MET A 149 -1.57 24.01 -7.52
C MET A 149 -1.38 24.17 -9.02
N LYS A 150 -0.40 23.48 -9.64
CA LYS A 150 -0.18 23.52 -11.08
C LYS A 150 -1.42 23.10 -11.89
N GLY A 151 -2.26 22.23 -11.33
CA GLY A 151 -3.54 21.81 -11.89
C GLY A 151 -4.66 22.84 -11.77
N ASP A 152 -4.48 23.91 -10.99
CA ASP A 152 -5.45 24.98 -10.75
C ASP A 152 -4.82 26.38 -10.86
N LYS A 153 -4.92 26.96 -12.07
CA LYS A 153 -4.38 28.30 -12.35
C LYS A 153 -5.03 29.41 -11.51
N ARG A 154 -6.26 29.22 -11.00
CA ARG A 154 -6.91 30.23 -10.15
C ARG A 154 -6.22 30.29 -8.81
N LEU A 155 -5.93 29.11 -8.23
CA LEU A 155 -5.22 28.99 -6.97
C LEU A 155 -3.80 29.59 -7.05
N CYS A 156 -3.07 29.34 -8.15
CA CYS A 156 -1.75 29.97 -8.37
C CYS A 156 -1.79 31.50 -8.37
N ARG A 157 -2.89 32.11 -8.83
CA ARG A 157 -3.07 33.57 -8.83
C ARG A 157 -3.52 34.11 -7.48
N ALA A 158 -4.32 33.33 -6.75
CA ALA A 158 -4.79 33.68 -5.42
C ALA A 158 -3.65 33.65 -4.38
N GLU A 159 -2.66 32.76 -4.58
CA GLU A 159 -1.56 32.53 -3.64
C GLU A 159 -0.19 32.72 -4.32
N PRO A 160 0.14 33.94 -4.80
CA PRO A 160 1.32 34.18 -5.63
C PRO A 160 2.65 33.94 -4.90
N MET A 161 2.73 34.30 -3.61
CA MET A 161 3.94 34.09 -2.81
C MET A 161 4.20 32.61 -2.55
N LEU A 162 3.15 31.85 -2.24
CA LEU A 162 3.25 30.39 -2.07
C LEU A 162 3.69 29.74 -3.38
N TRP A 163 3.10 30.14 -4.50
CA TRP A 163 3.48 29.62 -5.81
C TRP A 163 4.93 29.95 -6.16
N GLN A 164 5.41 31.16 -5.88
CA GLN A 164 6.81 31.54 -6.08
C GLN A 164 7.76 30.72 -5.20
N ALA A 165 7.42 30.48 -3.94
CA ALA A 165 8.22 29.65 -3.02
C ALA A 165 8.31 28.18 -3.50
N LEU A 166 7.24 27.65 -4.08
CA LEU A 166 7.26 26.31 -4.68
C LEU A 166 8.12 26.28 -5.95
N GLN A 167 8.06 27.33 -6.76
CA GLN A 167 8.89 27.42 -7.97
C GLN A 167 10.38 27.52 -7.65
N SER A 168 10.75 28.28 -6.61
CA SER A 168 12.16 28.44 -6.21
C SER A 168 12.74 27.19 -5.54
N SER A 169 11.92 26.41 -4.84
CA SER A 169 12.36 25.18 -4.17
C SER A 169 12.37 23.95 -5.08
N ARG A 170 11.69 23.99 -6.24
CA ARG A 170 11.50 22.81 -7.11
C ARG A 170 12.80 22.13 -7.55
N ASP A 171 13.85 22.93 -7.78
CA ASP A 171 15.11 22.46 -8.34
C ASP A 171 15.96 21.76 -7.26
N ALA A 172 15.60 21.93 -5.98
CA ALA A 172 16.21 21.23 -4.85
C ALA A 172 15.61 19.84 -4.60
N TRP A 173 14.48 19.49 -5.24
CA TRP A 173 13.81 18.22 -5.00
C TRP A 173 14.45 17.07 -5.77
N PRO A 174 14.80 15.95 -5.11
CA PRO A 174 15.36 14.79 -5.80
C PRO A 174 14.34 14.14 -6.73
N LEU A 175 14.82 13.44 -7.77
CA LEU A 175 13.98 12.86 -8.82
C LEU A 175 12.92 11.87 -8.31
N TRP A 176 13.17 11.17 -7.20
CA TRP A 176 12.20 10.25 -6.61
C TRP A 176 10.98 10.99 -6.04
N VAL A 177 11.19 12.17 -5.44
CA VAL A 177 10.11 13.05 -4.96
C VAL A 177 9.24 13.53 -6.13
N TRP A 178 9.85 13.84 -7.28
CA TRP A 178 9.11 14.21 -8.49
C TRP A 178 8.17 13.11 -8.99
N ARG A 179 8.53 11.84 -8.76
CA ARG A 179 7.70 10.68 -9.12
C ARG A 179 6.58 10.45 -8.10
N GLU A 180 6.88 10.58 -6.81
CA GLU A 180 5.91 10.39 -5.72
C GLU A 180 4.89 11.53 -5.59
N GLY A 181 5.34 12.78 -5.80
CA GLY A 181 4.53 13.99 -5.66
C GLY A 181 3.45 14.13 -6.72
N ARG A 182 3.61 13.45 -7.87
CA ARG A 182 2.50 13.29 -8.81
C ARG A 182 1.58 12.23 -8.25
N LEU A 183 0.33 12.59 -7.94
CA LEU A 183 -0.68 11.55 -7.79
C LEU A 183 -0.67 10.69 -9.06
N PRO A 184 -0.75 9.35 -8.93
CA PRO A 184 -1.03 8.51 -10.08
C PRO A 184 -2.24 9.12 -10.77
N ALA A 185 -2.10 9.44 -12.06
CA ALA A 185 -3.26 9.84 -12.82
C ALA A 185 -4.28 8.73 -12.62
N THR A 186 -5.38 9.01 -11.92
CA THR A 186 -6.56 8.19 -11.97
C THR A 186 -7.00 8.28 -13.42
N ARG A 187 -6.39 7.45 -14.28
CA ARG A 187 -6.98 7.07 -15.54
C ARG A 187 -8.28 6.45 -15.09
N GLY A 188 -9.35 7.26 -15.14
CA GLY A 188 -10.72 6.80 -14.95
C GLY A 188 -10.85 5.50 -15.72
N PRO A 189 -11.59 4.52 -15.19
CA PRO A 189 -11.59 3.18 -15.72
C PRO A 189 -11.78 3.25 -17.23
N SER A 190 -10.72 2.91 -17.98
CA SER A 190 -10.87 2.71 -19.41
C SER A 190 -12.00 1.70 -19.54
N LEU A 191 -13.06 2.03 -20.27
CA LEU A 191 -14.16 1.10 -20.50
C LEU A 191 -13.63 -0.24 -21.03
N LEU A 192 -12.50 -0.20 -21.75
CA LEU A 192 -11.74 -1.37 -22.22
C LEU A 192 -11.12 -2.25 -21.10
N SER A 193 -10.92 -1.71 -19.90
CA SER A 193 -10.33 -2.40 -18.74
C SER A 193 -11.37 -2.96 -17.75
N MET A 194 -12.65 -2.69 -17.98
CA MET A 194 -13.76 -3.25 -17.18
C MET A 194 -13.83 -4.79 -17.27
N PRO A 195 -13.70 -5.43 -18.45
CA PRO A 195 -13.74 -6.90 -18.54
C PRO A 195 -12.58 -7.54 -17.78
N GLY A 196 -11.36 -7.01 -17.94
CA GLY A 196 -10.17 -7.53 -17.25
C GLY A 196 -10.27 -7.42 -15.72
N ARG A 197 -10.82 -6.32 -15.20
CA ARG A 197 -11.07 -6.16 -13.77
C ARG A 197 -12.14 -7.10 -13.25
N TRP A 198 -13.21 -7.30 -14.01
CA TRP A 198 -14.26 -8.23 -13.63
C TRP A 198 -13.72 -9.66 -13.60
N ILE A 199 -12.90 -10.05 -14.57
CA ILE A 199 -12.21 -11.35 -14.61
C ILE A 199 -11.26 -11.51 -13.42
N VAL A 200 -10.42 -10.51 -13.12
CA VAL A 200 -9.49 -10.59 -11.97
C VAL A 200 -10.24 -10.63 -10.64
N ARG A 201 -11.34 -9.87 -10.52
CA ARG A 201 -12.19 -9.88 -9.32
C ARG A 201 -12.89 -11.23 -9.17
N LEU A 202 -13.54 -11.74 -10.23
CA LEU A 202 -14.14 -13.07 -10.27
C LEU A 202 -13.11 -14.14 -9.91
N TYR A 203 -11.91 -14.06 -10.48
CA TYR A 203 -10.83 -14.98 -10.17
C TYR A 203 -10.44 -14.93 -8.68
N ARG A 204 -10.25 -13.74 -8.10
CA ARG A 204 -9.85 -13.60 -6.70
C ARG A 204 -10.95 -13.94 -5.70
N THR A 205 -12.21 -13.64 -6.02
CA THR A 205 -13.32 -13.79 -5.07
C THR A 205 -14.05 -15.11 -5.19
N GLN A 206 -14.12 -15.70 -6.38
CA GLN A 206 -14.87 -16.94 -6.62
C GLN A 206 -13.94 -18.12 -6.90
N ILE A 207 -12.89 -17.90 -7.70
CA ILE A 207 -12.05 -19.01 -8.20
C ILE A 207 -10.92 -19.32 -7.20
N ALA A 208 -10.17 -18.34 -6.72
CA ALA A 208 -9.03 -18.55 -5.83
C ALA A 208 -9.40 -19.18 -4.46
N PRO A 209 -10.55 -18.84 -3.82
CA PRO A 209 -11.00 -19.51 -2.61
C PRO A 209 -11.52 -20.93 -2.88
N ALA A 210 -12.11 -21.18 -4.06
CA ALA A 210 -12.63 -22.49 -4.45
C ALA A 210 -11.50 -23.47 -4.87
N ILE A 211 -10.44 -22.98 -5.51
CA ILE A 211 -9.29 -23.81 -5.95
C ILE A 211 -8.28 -24.05 -4.81
N GLY A 212 -8.47 -23.42 -3.65
CA GLY A 212 -7.52 -23.35 -2.54
C GLY A 212 -6.64 -24.59 -2.38
N ALA A 213 -5.40 -24.55 -2.88
CA ALA A 213 -4.31 -25.55 -2.77
C ALA A 213 -4.68 -27.07 -2.89
N ARG A 214 -5.89 -27.44 -3.32
CA ARG A 214 -6.47 -28.79 -3.21
C ARG A 214 -7.12 -29.22 -4.52
N CYS A 215 -6.37 -29.14 -5.61
CA CYS A 215 -6.78 -29.80 -6.84
C CYS A 215 -6.53 -31.31 -6.68
N ASP A 216 -7.61 -32.08 -6.67
CA ASP A 216 -7.57 -33.55 -6.64
C ASP A 216 -7.41 -34.15 -8.05
N LEU A 217 -7.19 -33.33 -9.07
CA LEU A 217 -7.00 -33.74 -10.46
C LEU A 217 -5.54 -33.73 -10.90
N GLU A 218 -5.20 -34.65 -11.80
CA GLU A 218 -3.90 -34.74 -12.47
C GLU A 218 -4.08 -34.61 -13.99
N PRO A 219 -3.45 -33.62 -14.66
CA PRO A 219 -2.55 -32.60 -14.12
C PRO A 219 -3.26 -31.55 -13.26
N SER A 220 -2.50 -30.86 -12.40
CA SER A 220 -3.02 -29.76 -11.58
C SER A 220 -3.65 -28.65 -12.44
N CYS A 221 -4.56 -27.85 -11.88
CA CYS A 221 -5.23 -26.78 -12.61
C CYS A 221 -4.27 -25.81 -13.34
N SER A 222 -3.16 -25.45 -12.70
CA SER A 222 -2.15 -24.57 -13.30
C SER A 222 -1.39 -25.25 -14.45
N GLU A 223 -1.04 -26.52 -14.28
CA GLU A 223 -0.33 -27.30 -15.31
C GLU A 223 -1.23 -27.61 -16.50
N TYR A 224 -2.51 -27.93 -16.24
CA TYR A 224 -3.51 -28.09 -17.29
C TYR A 224 -3.74 -26.80 -18.07
N PHE A 225 -3.89 -25.66 -17.38
CA PHE A 225 -4.06 -24.38 -18.06
C PHE A 225 -2.84 -24.05 -18.93
N ARG A 226 -1.62 -24.34 -18.43
CA ARG A 226 -0.39 -24.23 -19.22
C ARG A 226 -0.43 -25.09 -20.47
N GLN A 227 -0.84 -26.36 -20.37
CA GLN A 227 -0.98 -27.27 -21.51
C GLN A 227 -2.05 -26.79 -22.50
N ALA A 228 -3.21 -26.36 -22.01
CA ALA A 228 -4.32 -25.87 -22.83
C ALA A 228 -3.95 -24.58 -23.58
N SER A 229 -3.30 -23.62 -22.91
CA SER A 229 -2.79 -22.40 -23.54
C SER A 229 -1.67 -22.68 -24.54
N ALA A 230 -0.78 -23.64 -24.26
CA ALA A 230 0.28 -24.03 -25.20
C ALA A 230 -0.28 -24.70 -26.46
N ALA A 231 -1.31 -25.54 -26.32
CA ALA A 231 -1.92 -26.25 -27.44
C ALA A 231 -2.89 -25.39 -28.25
N HIS A 232 -3.69 -24.54 -27.59
CA HIS A 232 -4.85 -23.89 -28.21
C HIS A 232 -4.86 -22.35 -28.05
N GLY A 233 -3.79 -21.75 -27.50
CA GLY A 233 -3.68 -20.30 -27.33
C GLY A 233 -4.79 -19.72 -26.46
N LEU A 234 -5.51 -18.73 -26.98
CA LEU A 234 -6.63 -18.10 -26.27
C LEU A 234 -7.82 -19.04 -26.05
N LEU A 235 -7.94 -20.12 -26.83
CA LEU A 235 -8.96 -21.15 -26.58
C LEU A 235 -8.66 -21.98 -25.32
N GLY A 236 -7.46 -21.86 -24.75
CA GLY A 236 -7.14 -22.47 -23.45
C GLY A 236 -8.04 -21.95 -22.30
N PHE A 237 -8.57 -20.73 -22.41
CA PHE A 237 -9.50 -20.16 -21.41
C PHE A 237 -10.84 -20.91 -21.35
N PRO A 238 -11.62 -21.04 -22.45
CA PRO A 238 -12.85 -21.81 -22.42
C PRO A 238 -12.62 -23.31 -22.15
N ILE A 239 -11.50 -23.90 -22.60
CA ILE A 239 -11.16 -25.30 -22.30
C ILE A 239 -10.90 -25.52 -20.80
N MET A 240 -10.27 -24.56 -20.12
CA MET A 240 -10.10 -24.59 -18.67
C MET A 240 -11.42 -24.38 -17.92
N ALA A 241 -12.29 -23.50 -18.43
CA ALA A 241 -13.61 -23.28 -17.87
C ALA A 241 -14.48 -24.55 -17.94
N ASP A 242 -14.44 -25.26 -19.06
CA ASP A 242 -15.11 -26.55 -19.24
C ASP A 242 -14.63 -27.60 -18.21
N ARG A 243 -13.32 -27.67 -17.98
CA ARG A 243 -12.73 -28.54 -16.95
C ARG A 243 -13.27 -28.24 -15.55
N PHE A 244 -13.41 -26.97 -15.17
CA PHE A 244 -13.98 -26.63 -13.86
C PHE A 244 -15.43 -27.07 -13.67
N VAL A 245 -16.22 -27.09 -14.75
CA VAL A 245 -17.60 -27.60 -14.69
C VAL A 245 -17.63 -29.11 -14.53
N ARG A 246 -16.64 -29.81 -15.09
CA ARG A 246 -16.52 -31.28 -15.06
C ARG A 246 -15.86 -31.81 -13.77
N GLU A 247 -14.97 -31.03 -13.14
CA GLU A 247 -14.18 -31.45 -11.97
C GLU A 247 -15.00 -32.17 -10.87
N PRO A 248 -16.17 -31.66 -10.43
CA PRO A 248 -16.95 -32.34 -9.38
C PRO A 248 -17.39 -33.75 -9.76
N SER A 249 -17.74 -34.01 -11.03
CA SER A 249 -18.20 -35.34 -11.45
C SER A 249 -17.05 -36.35 -11.54
N VAL A 250 -15.85 -35.90 -11.94
CA VAL A 250 -14.65 -36.76 -12.01
C VAL A 250 -14.18 -37.15 -10.62
N VAL A 251 -14.14 -36.20 -9.68
CA VAL A 251 -13.73 -36.46 -8.29
C VAL A 251 -14.72 -37.37 -7.56
N VAL A 252 -16.03 -37.20 -7.79
CA VAL A 252 -17.07 -38.07 -7.20
C VAL A 252 -16.99 -39.49 -7.76
N THR A 253 -16.78 -39.64 -9.06
CA THR A 253 -16.83 -40.95 -9.72
C THR A 253 -15.52 -41.74 -9.61
N LYS A 254 -14.41 -41.06 -9.28
CA LYS A 254 -13.09 -41.68 -9.01
C LYS A 254 -12.57 -42.55 -10.15
N GLU A 255 -12.91 -42.23 -11.40
CA GLU A 255 -12.78 -43.15 -12.53
C GLU A 255 -11.34 -43.49 -12.93
N LYS A 256 -10.35 -42.67 -12.54
CA LYS A 256 -8.94 -42.85 -12.95
C LYS A 256 -7.95 -42.41 -11.86
N PRO A 257 -7.79 -43.15 -10.74
CA PRO A 257 -6.86 -42.76 -9.68
C PRO A 257 -5.40 -42.86 -10.12
N VAL A 258 -4.64 -41.79 -9.90
CA VAL A 258 -3.20 -41.66 -10.11
C VAL A 258 -2.55 -41.48 -8.75
N VAL A 259 -1.64 -42.39 -8.40
CA VAL A 259 -0.85 -42.29 -7.17
C VAL A 259 0.31 -41.35 -7.41
N MET A 260 0.32 -40.22 -6.70
CA MET A 260 1.36 -39.22 -6.77
C MET A 260 2.61 -39.66 -5.98
N PRO A 261 3.81 -39.14 -6.30
CA PRO A 261 5.04 -39.48 -5.56
C PRO A 261 5.01 -39.14 -4.06
N ASP A 262 4.13 -38.23 -3.63
CA ASP A 262 3.91 -37.85 -2.23
C ASP A 262 2.89 -38.76 -1.51
N GLY A 263 2.42 -39.83 -2.16
CA GLY A 263 1.46 -40.78 -1.64
C GLY A 263 -0.01 -40.35 -1.73
N ARG A 264 -0.30 -39.16 -2.27
CA ARG A 264 -1.68 -38.69 -2.48
C ARG A 264 -2.28 -39.35 -3.72
N ILE A 265 -3.59 -39.57 -3.71
CA ILE A 265 -4.34 -40.04 -4.90
C ILE A 265 -4.96 -38.82 -5.57
N ARG A 266 -4.65 -38.61 -6.85
CA ARG A 266 -5.35 -37.67 -7.73
C ARG A 266 -6.14 -38.43 -8.79
N TYR A 267 -7.03 -37.77 -9.52
CA TYR A 267 -7.78 -38.37 -10.60
C TYR A 267 -7.35 -37.81 -11.95
N ALA A 268 -7.05 -38.69 -12.90
CA ALA A 268 -6.59 -38.29 -14.22
C ALA A 268 -7.71 -37.58 -14.99
N ASP A 269 -7.44 -36.35 -15.41
CA ASP A 269 -8.32 -35.56 -16.26
C ASP A 269 -7.47 -34.81 -17.28
N PRO A 270 -6.95 -35.51 -18.31
CA PRO A 270 -5.98 -34.98 -19.25
C PRO A 270 -6.64 -34.05 -20.30
N LEU A 271 -5.86 -33.14 -20.87
CA LEU A 271 -6.33 -32.21 -21.91
C LEU A 271 -6.99 -32.90 -23.11
N ALA A 272 -6.56 -34.12 -23.45
CA ALA A 272 -7.13 -34.92 -24.53
C ALA A 272 -8.63 -35.21 -24.33
N ASP A 273 -9.10 -35.30 -23.08
CA ASP A 273 -10.50 -35.57 -22.77
C ASP A 273 -11.39 -34.32 -23.01
N HIS A 274 -10.78 -33.15 -23.25
CA HIS A 274 -11.47 -31.87 -23.50
C HIS A 274 -11.20 -31.28 -24.88
N ASP A 275 -10.15 -31.72 -25.59
CA ASP A 275 -9.78 -31.19 -26.91
C ASP A 275 -10.08 -32.13 -28.08
N PHE A 276 -10.65 -33.31 -27.83
CA PHE A 276 -10.94 -34.33 -28.84
C PHE A 276 -11.81 -33.83 -30.00
N TRP A 277 -12.72 -32.88 -29.74
CA TRP A 277 -13.61 -32.29 -30.73
C TRP A 277 -12.95 -31.19 -31.57
N LEU A 278 -11.80 -30.67 -31.15
CA LEU A 278 -10.99 -29.70 -31.90
C LEU A 278 -10.03 -30.37 -32.88
N ARG A 279 -9.72 -31.66 -32.67
CA ARG A 279 -8.90 -32.45 -33.58
C ARG A 279 -9.77 -32.90 -34.76
N ARG A 280 -9.60 -32.30 -35.94
CA ARG A 280 -10.22 -32.81 -37.17
C ARG A 280 -9.82 -34.28 -37.37
N LYS A 281 -10.78 -35.12 -37.79
CA LYS A 281 -10.48 -36.42 -38.41
C LYS A 281 -9.47 -36.19 -39.53
N GLN A 282 -8.28 -36.79 -39.43
CA GLN A 282 -7.44 -37.02 -40.61
C GLN A 282 -8.12 -38.05 -41.50
#